data_AF-A0A1Q9NHX5-F1
#
_entry.id   AF-A0A1Q9NHX5-F1
#
_cell.length_a   1.000
_cell.length_b   1.000
_cell.length_c   1.000
_cell.angle_alpha   90.00
_cell.angle_beta   90.00
_cell.angle_gamma   90.00
#
_symmetry.space_group_name_H-M   'P 1'
#
loop_
_entity.id
_entity.type
_entity.pdbx_description
1 polymer ?
#
loop_
_entity_poly.entity_id
_entity_poly.type
_entity_poly.pdbx_seq_one_letter_code
_entity_poly.pdbx_strand_id
1 'polypeptide(L)'
;MADLGIKEFQSYCSYCRSTLRNVEEKGQGHHNTCKYEISQYKEDKGFWYYLQMVGADITDCYTDSKGRIIHLDLAGNGLADLPELPFKDIEVLDLSGNALDRIPKWIFDLGHLKKIFFPGNGFSQTLLLDMLKLNDKGVNVISTGLKFDNNILRAINLAYIGSFMLDNPLHISEEILKYFTTVSKVNISYNNLYELPIWIFRMKRLEELNIAGNNLGVEEYRKLMAVKNLKQLDISQSYLENEYERELNKLRNKGVIISYYSSRFF
;
A
#
# COMPACT_ATOMS: atom_id res chain seq x y z
N MET A 1 6.09 -14.74 -36.99
CA MET A 1 4.91 -14.68 -36.11
C MET A 1 5.35 -15.11 -34.73
N ALA A 2 4.99 -14.31 -33.73
CA ALA A 2 5.43 -14.42 -32.34
C ALA A 2 4.80 -15.63 -31.66
N ASP A 3 5.62 -16.44 -31.01
CA ASP A 3 5.18 -17.38 -29.98
C ASP A 3 5.61 -16.79 -28.63
N LEU A 4 4.74 -15.93 -28.10
CA LEU A 4 4.81 -15.36 -26.74
C LEU A 4 4.15 -16.38 -25.82
N GLY A 5 4.87 -17.47 -25.51
CA GLY A 5 4.32 -18.64 -24.84
C GLY A 5 4.91 -18.85 -23.45
N ILE A 6 4.10 -18.59 -22.42
CA ILE A 6 4.28 -19.10 -21.05
C ILE A 6 4.44 -20.63 -21.11
N LYS A 7 5.62 -21.15 -20.77
CA LYS A 7 5.93 -22.58 -20.55
C LYS A 7 7.14 -22.61 -19.59
N GLU A 8 7.21 -23.29 -18.44
CA GLU A 8 6.51 -24.45 -17.89
C GLU A 8 6.63 -24.37 -16.35
N PHE A 9 5.52 -24.54 -15.63
CA PHE A 9 5.55 -24.91 -14.21
C PHE A 9 5.93 -26.40 -14.14
N GLN A 10 7.22 -26.73 -14.05
CA GLN A 10 7.63 -28.11 -13.78
C GLN A 10 7.46 -28.40 -12.28
N SER A 11 6.26 -28.86 -11.94
CA SER A 11 5.92 -29.41 -10.63
C SER A 11 6.61 -30.76 -10.38
N TYR A 12 7.93 -30.76 -10.20
CA TYR A 12 8.61 -31.92 -9.60
C TYR A 12 8.73 -31.74 -8.10
N CYS A 13 7.65 -32.06 -7.38
CA CYS A 13 7.78 -32.37 -5.95
C CYS A 13 7.21 -33.76 -5.68
N SER A 14 8.00 -34.77 -6.05
CA SER A 14 7.81 -36.16 -5.60
C SER A 14 7.86 -36.28 -4.06
N TYR A 15 8.48 -35.31 -3.37
CA TYR A 15 8.62 -35.27 -1.91
C TYR A 15 7.34 -34.87 -1.16
N CYS A 16 6.43 -34.11 -1.79
CA CYS A 16 5.18 -33.70 -1.12
C CYS A 16 4.26 -34.88 -0.77
N ARG A 17 4.24 -35.95 -1.59
CA ARG A 17 3.41 -37.14 -1.29
C ARG A 17 3.89 -37.93 -0.08
N SER A 18 5.20 -37.92 0.22
CA SER A 18 5.76 -38.70 1.32
C SER A 18 5.75 -37.95 2.65
N THR A 19 5.95 -36.64 2.65
CA THR A 19 6.00 -35.86 3.90
C THR A 19 4.62 -35.57 4.49
N LEU A 20 3.56 -35.51 3.65
CA LEU A 20 2.18 -35.33 4.10
C LEU A 20 1.58 -36.56 4.82
N ARG A 21 2.26 -37.71 4.83
CA ARG A 21 1.80 -38.91 5.55
C ARG A 21 2.16 -38.95 7.03
N ASN A 22 3.02 -38.05 7.52
CA ASN A 22 3.56 -38.14 8.88
C ASN A 22 3.05 -37.06 9.85
N VAL A 23 1.96 -36.36 9.52
CA VAL A 23 1.32 -35.37 10.43
C VAL A 23 -0.02 -35.90 10.98
N GLU A 24 -0.22 -37.22 10.97
CA GLU A 24 -1.23 -37.87 11.80
C GLU A 24 -0.69 -38.01 13.22
N GLU A 25 -0.73 -36.95 14.03
CA GLU A 25 -1.03 -37.09 15.46
C GLU A 25 -1.21 -35.74 16.18
N LYS A 26 -2.36 -35.65 16.87
CA LYS A 26 -2.73 -34.73 17.98
C LYS A 26 -3.43 -33.44 17.61
N GLY A 27 -4.76 -33.51 17.66
CA GLY A 27 -5.74 -32.48 17.32
C GLY A 27 -5.55 -31.10 17.96
N GLN A 28 -5.65 -30.09 17.11
CA GLN A 28 -6.31 -28.79 17.30
C GLN A 28 -6.31 -28.06 15.94
N GLY A 29 -7.43 -28.09 15.20
CA GLY A 29 -7.67 -27.21 14.03
C GLY A 29 -6.56 -27.14 12.97
N HIS A 30 -6.03 -28.30 12.54
CA HIS A 30 -4.75 -28.40 11.82
C HIS A 30 -4.75 -27.79 10.42
N HIS A 31 -4.02 -26.68 10.27
CA HIS A 31 -3.47 -26.24 8.99
C HIS A 31 -2.12 -26.94 8.76
N ASN A 32 -1.90 -27.59 7.61
CA ASN A 32 -0.56 -28.10 7.29
C ASN A 32 0.29 -26.95 6.74
N THR A 33 1.55 -26.89 7.16
CA THR A 33 2.52 -25.89 6.71
C THR A 33 3.27 -26.36 5.48
N CYS A 34 3.67 -25.41 4.63
CA CYS A 34 4.52 -25.66 3.48
C CYS A 34 5.56 -24.54 3.31
N LYS A 35 6.63 -24.83 2.56
CA LYS A 35 7.70 -23.88 2.25
C LYS A 35 7.91 -23.85 0.74
N TYR A 36 8.29 -22.69 0.22
CA TYR A 36 8.72 -22.56 -1.16
C TYR A 36 9.92 -21.61 -1.29
N GLU A 37 10.57 -21.66 -2.43
CA GLU A 37 11.64 -20.78 -2.85
C GLU A 37 11.16 -20.10 -4.13
N ILE A 38 11.16 -18.76 -4.12
CA ILE A 38 10.88 -17.97 -5.32
C ILE A 38 12.18 -17.28 -5.76
N SER A 39 12.58 -17.53 -6.99
CA SER A 39 13.75 -16.87 -7.60
C SER A 39 13.28 -16.02 -8.77
N GLN A 40 13.78 -14.79 -8.85
CA GLN A 40 13.49 -13.86 -9.94
C GLN A 40 14.75 -13.57 -10.75
N TYR A 41 14.65 -13.65 -12.07
CA TYR A 41 15.73 -13.36 -13.02
C TYR A 41 15.29 -12.29 -14.01
N LYS A 42 16.15 -11.31 -14.27
CA LYS A 42 15.89 -10.24 -15.25
C LYS A 42 16.55 -10.57 -16.58
N GLU A 43 15.78 -10.53 -17.66
CA GLU A 43 16.24 -10.66 -19.05
C GLU A 43 15.82 -9.45 -19.89
N ASP A 44 16.36 -9.33 -21.11
CA ASP A 44 16.10 -8.21 -22.04
C ASP A 44 14.61 -7.96 -22.32
N LYS A 45 13.76 -8.98 -22.18
CA LYS A 45 12.32 -8.93 -22.47
C LYS A 45 11.41 -8.98 -21.24
N GLY A 46 11.95 -9.00 -20.01
CA GLY A 46 11.14 -9.03 -18.80
C GLY A 46 11.77 -9.79 -17.63
N PHE A 47 10.92 -10.31 -16.75
CA PHE A 47 11.33 -11.11 -15.60
C PHE A 47 10.87 -12.57 -15.72
N TRP A 48 11.74 -13.48 -15.31
CA TRP A 48 11.43 -14.89 -15.12
C TRP A 48 11.31 -15.20 -13.63
N TYR A 49 10.35 -16.04 -13.28
CA TYR A 49 10.11 -16.45 -11.91
C TYR A 49 10.14 -17.96 -11.83
N TYR A 50 10.90 -18.48 -10.87
CA TYR A 50 10.97 -19.89 -10.54
C TYR A 50 10.38 -20.07 -9.15
N LEU A 51 9.35 -20.92 -9.02
CA LEU A 51 8.72 -21.23 -7.74
C LEU A 51 8.89 -22.73 -7.46
N GLN A 52 9.61 -23.06 -6.38
CA GLN A 52 9.87 -24.43 -5.98
C GLN A 52 9.40 -24.69 -4.56
N MET A 53 8.69 -25.78 -4.30
CA MET A 53 8.37 -26.21 -2.93
C MET A 53 9.62 -26.83 -2.27
N VAL A 54 10.03 -26.34 -1.10
CA VAL A 54 11.23 -26.78 -0.36
C VAL A 54 10.88 -27.30 1.05
N GLY A 55 11.81 -27.97 1.73
CA GLY A 55 11.61 -28.63 3.05
C GLY A 55 11.37 -27.68 4.23
N ALA A 56 11.04 -28.21 5.42
CA ALA A 56 10.07 -27.62 6.35
C ALA A 56 10.59 -26.87 7.60
N ASP A 57 11.62 -26.02 7.50
CA ASP A 57 12.15 -25.33 8.71
C ASP A 57 11.70 -23.86 8.86
N ILE A 58 10.96 -23.29 7.89
CA ILE A 58 10.32 -21.97 7.93
C ILE A 58 8.97 -22.07 7.19
N THR A 59 7.91 -21.44 7.70
CA THR A 59 6.54 -21.58 7.16
C THR A 59 6.17 -20.41 6.25
N ASP A 60 6.21 -20.64 4.94
CA ASP A 60 5.84 -19.64 3.92
C ASP A 60 4.40 -19.82 3.40
N CYS A 61 3.75 -20.95 3.73
CA CYS A 61 2.36 -21.17 3.39
C CYS A 61 1.61 -22.10 4.36
N TYR A 62 0.30 -21.94 4.40
CA TYR A 62 -0.62 -22.81 5.13
C TYR A 62 -1.67 -23.39 4.20
N THR A 63 -2.04 -24.63 4.46
CA THR A 63 -3.05 -25.36 3.71
C THR A 63 -4.28 -25.68 4.56
N ASP A 64 -5.40 -25.92 3.91
CA ASP A 64 -6.57 -26.51 4.54
C ASP A 64 -6.42 -28.02 4.75
N SER A 65 -7.46 -28.65 5.33
CA SER A 65 -7.51 -30.10 5.55
C SER A 65 -7.42 -30.95 4.27
N LYS A 66 -7.58 -30.35 3.08
CA LYS A 66 -7.46 -31.01 1.78
C LYS A 66 -6.12 -30.73 1.09
N GLY A 67 -5.21 -30.01 1.75
CA GLY A 67 -3.90 -29.65 1.21
C GLY A 67 -3.94 -28.48 0.22
N ARG A 68 -5.03 -27.71 0.14
CA ARG A 68 -5.12 -26.52 -0.71
C ARG A 68 -4.48 -25.33 0.00
N ILE A 69 -3.64 -24.57 -0.70
CA ILE A 69 -2.99 -23.37 -0.13
C ILE A 69 -4.04 -22.28 0.08
N ILE A 70 -4.21 -21.87 1.34
CA ILE A 70 -5.14 -20.82 1.77
C ILE A 70 -4.41 -19.60 2.31
N HIS A 71 -3.16 -19.74 2.74
CA HIS A 71 -2.29 -18.63 3.13
C HIS A 71 -0.96 -18.79 2.41
N LEU A 72 -0.56 -17.75 1.70
CA LEU A 72 0.71 -17.69 0.98
C LEU A 72 1.46 -16.41 1.39
N ASP A 73 2.66 -16.56 1.93
CA ASP A 73 3.53 -15.47 2.36
C ASP A 73 4.71 -15.34 1.40
N LEU A 74 4.64 -14.37 0.47
CA LEU A 74 5.68 -13.99 -0.51
C LEU A 74 6.47 -12.75 -0.07
N ALA A 75 6.48 -12.42 1.21
CA ALA A 75 7.14 -11.21 1.67
C ALA A 75 8.67 -11.25 1.48
N GLY A 76 9.27 -10.08 1.23
CA GLY A 76 10.73 -9.90 1.25
C GLY A 76 11.50 -10.53 0.09
N ASN A 77 10.82 -10.91 -1.00
CA ASN A 77 11.43 -11.60 -2.13
C ASN A 77 11.91 -10.65 -3.26
N GLY A 78 11.81 -9.33 -3.05
CA GLY A 78 12.22 -8.33 -4.05
C GLY A 78 11.40 -8.35 -5.35
N LEU A 79 10.19 -8.94 -5.32
CA LEU A 79 9.37 -9.20 -6.49
C LEU A 79 8.92 -7.90 -7.17
N ALA A 80 9.24 -7.73 -8.45
CA ALA A 80 8.77 -6.58 -9.24
C ALA A 80 7.42 -6.84 -9.92
N ASP A 81 7.12 -8.11 -10.18
CA ASP A 81 5.86 -8.62 -10.71
C ASP A 81 5.68 -10.07 -10.24
N LEU A 82 4.55 -10.71 -10.54
CA LEU A 82 4.31 -12.12 -10.22
C LEU A 82 3.54 -12.81 -11.36
N PRO A 83 4.01 -13.97 -11.84
CA PRO A 83 3.22 -14.76 -12.78
C PRO A 83 1.97 -15.30 -12.08
N GLU A 84 1.00 -15.74 -12.86
CA GLU A 84 -0.15 -16.42 -12.30
C GLU A 84 0.27 -17.72 -11.60
N LEU A 85 -0.11 -17.84 -10.33
CA LEU A 85 0.11 -19.02 -9.53
C LEU A 85 -1.08 -19.99 -9.62
N PRO A 86 -0.86 -21.31 -9.51
CA PRO A 86 -1.92 -22.30 -9.62
C PRO A 86 -2.87 -22.34 -8.39
N PHE A 87 -2.61 -21.54 -7.36
CA PHE A 87 -3.33 -21.56 -6.09
C PHE A 87 -4.56 -20.65 -6.13
N LYS A 88 -5.75 -21.23 -6.32
CA LYS A 88 -7.01 -20.50 -6.46
C LYS A 88 -7.79 -20.31 -5.16
N ASP A 89 -7.47 -21.08 -4.14
CA ASP A 89 -8.14 -21.07 -2.82
C ASP A 89 -7.49 -20.11 -1.80
N ILE A 90 -6.57 -19.25 -2.25
CA ILE A 90 -5.87 -18.31 -1.35
C ILE A 90 -6.89 -17.40 -0.66
N GLU A 91 -6.85 -17.39 0.67
CA GLU A 91 -7.61 -16.50 1.55
C GLU A 91 -6.76 -15.35 2.10
N VAL A 92 -5.47 -15.61 2.34
CA VAL A 92 -4.51 -14.64 2.88
C VAL A 92 -3.26 -14.62 2.01
N LEU A 93 -2.89 -13.45 1.51
CA LEU A 93 -1.72 -13.27 0.66
C LEU A 93 -0.82 -12.17 1.23
N ASP A 94 0.41 -12.50 1.59
CA ASP A 94 1.41 -11.50 1.98
C ASP A 94 2.35 -11.22 0.81
N LEU A 95 2.40 -9.95 0.38
CA LEU A 95 3.28 -9.44 -0.66
C LEU A 95 4.21 -8.34 -0.12
N SER A 96 4.37 -8.24 1.20
CA SER A 96 5.12 -7.16 1.84
C SER A 96 6.61 -7.17 1.47
N GLY A 97 7.29 -6.02 1.48
CA GLY A 97 8.73 -5.94 1.29
C GLY A 97 9.22 -6.41 -0.08
N ASN A 98 8.37 -6.30 -1.11
CA ASN A 98 8.73 -6.55 -2.50
C ASN A 98 8.92 -5.21 -3.25
N ALA A 99 8.97 -5.24 -4.58
CA ALA A 99 9.15 -4.07 -5.45
C ALA A 99 7.96 -3.92 -6.43
N LEU A 100 6.76 -4.33 -6.01
CA LEU A 100 5.58 -4.33 -6.87
C LEU A 100 5.12 -2.89 -7.16
N ASP A 101 4.93 -2.57 -8.44
CA ASP A 101 4.33 -1.30 -8.88
C ASP A 101 2.82 -1.40 -9.15
N ARG A 102 2.26 -2.62 -9.07
CA ARG A 102 0.87 -2.99 -9.35
C ARG A 102 0.52 -4.32 -8.69
N ILE A 103 -0.77 -4.64 -8.66
CA ILE A 103 -1.24 -5.97 -8.25
C ILE A 103 -1.45 -6.83 -9.51
N PRO A 104 -0.81 -8.01 -9.61
CA PRO A 104 -1.05 -8.96 -10.70
C PRO A 104 -2.54 -9.26 -10.91
N LYS A 105 -3.00 -9.24 -12.17
CA LYS A 105 -4.43 -9.35 -12.51
C LYS A 105 -5.12 -10.58 -11.91
N TRP A 106 -4.45 -11.73 -11.89
CA TRP A 106 -4.99 -12.99 -11.37
C TRP A 106 -5.39 -12.91 -9.89
N ILE A 107 -4.80 -12.00 -9.11
CA ILE A 107 -5.16 -11.79 -7.69
C ILE A 107 -6.59 -11.22 -7.59
N PHE A 108 -7.02 -10.42 -8.57
CA PHE A 108 -8.40 -9.92 -8.62
C PHE A 108 -9.43 -11.02 -8.90
N ASP A 109 -8.99 -12.18 -9.38
CA ASP A 109 -9.81 -13.35 -9.70
C ASP A 109 -9.84 -14.39 -8.55
N LEU A 110 -9.10 -14.15 -7.46
CA LEU A 110 -9.14 -14.98 -6.26
C LEU A 110 -10.45 -14.79 -5.49
N GLY A 111 -11.45 -15.62 -5.78
CA GLY A 111 -12.79 -15.53 -5.18
C GLY A 111 -12.84 -15.77 -3.66
N HIS A 112 -11.78 -16.32 -3.07
CA HIS A 112 -11.68 -16.60 -1.64
C HIS A 112 -10.78 -15.62 -0.88
N LEU A 113 -10.16 -14.64 -1.57
CA LEU A 113 -9.22 -13.71 -0.95
C LEU A 113 -9.93 -12.82 0.07
N LYS A 114 -9.54 -12.95 1.34
CA LYS A 114 -10.08 -12.18 2.47
C LYS A 114 -9.14 -11.06 2.89
N LYS A 115 -7.83 -11.31 2.83
CA LYS A 115 -6.81 -10.40 3.35
C LYS A 115 -5.58 -10.38 2.45
N ILE A 116 -5.02 -9.19 2.26
CA ILE A 116 -3.80 -9.01 1.50
C ILE A 116 -2.90 -7.96 2.16
N PHE A 117 -1.59 -8.21 2.14
CA PHE A 117 -0.59 -7.30 2.70
C PHE A 117 0.34 -6.78 1.60
N PHE A 118 0.54 -5.46 1.58
CA PHE A 118 1.42 -4.73 0.68
C PHE A 118 2.50 -3.82 1.32
N PRO A 119 2.67 -3.68 2.65
CA PRO A 119 3.72 -2.82 3.22
C PRO A 119 5.09 -3.01 2.56
N GLY A 120 5.80 -1.91 2.27
CA GLY A 120 7.17 -1.99 1.76
C GLY A 120 7.34 -2.23 0.26
N ASN A 121 6.28 -2.10 -0.56
CA ASN A 121 6.37 -2.13 -2.04
C ASN A 121 6.65 -0.76 -2.70
N GLY A 122 6.73 0.31 -1.90
CA GLY A 122 6.88 1.68 -2.41
C GLY A 122 5.56 2.32 -2.85
N PHE A 123 5.65 3.46 -3.55
CA PHE A 123 4.51 4.19 -4.08
C PHE A 123 4.43 4.08 -5.60
N SER A 124 3.26 3.71 -6.10
CA SER A 124 2.88 3.77 -7.51
C SER A 124 1.39 4.12 -7.57
N GLN A 125 0.98 4.98 -8.50
CA GLN A 125 -0.44 5.28 -8.69
C GLN A 125 -1.23 4.04 -9.14
N THR A 126 -0.59 3.13 -9.89
CA THR A 126 -1.20 1.86 -10.30
C THR A 126 -1.45 0.98 -9.09
N LEU A 127 -0.43 0.74 -8.25
CA LEU A 127 -0.59 -0.02 -7.00
C LEU A 127 -1.63 0.61 -6.08
N LEU A 128 -1.64 1.94 -5.96
CA LEU A 128 -2.63 2.68 -5.18
C LEU A 128 -4.05 2.39 -5.67
N LEU A 129 -4.29 2.48 -6.98
CA LEU A 129 -5.58 2.19 -7.59
C LEU A 129 -5.99 0.73 -7.41
N ASP A 130 -5.05 -0.20 -7.55
CA ASP A 130 -5.29 -1.63 -7.40
C ASP A 130 -5.70 -2.00 -5.96
N MET A 131 -5.02 -1.43 -4.96
CA MET A 131 -5.38 -1.58 -3.55
C MET A 131 -6.80 -1.05 -3.26
N LEU A 132 -7.16 0.09 -3.85
CA LEU A 132 -8.52 0.66 -3.72
C LEU A 132 -9.57 -0.26 -4.36
N LYS A 133 -9.29 -0.80 -5.55
CA LYS A 133 -10.17 -1.76 -6.25
C LYS A 133 -10.34 -3.07 -5.48
N LEU A 134 -9.28 -3.60 -4.88
CA LEU A 134 -9.40 -4.78 -4.01
C LEU A 134 -10.24 -4.49 -2.76
N ASN A 135 -10.05 -3.32 -2.14
CA ASN A 135 -10.86 -2.96 -0.98
C ASN A 135 -12.34 -2.80 -1.31
N ASP A 136 -12.67 -2.23 -2.48
CA ASP A 136 -14.04 -2.11 -2.99
C ASP A 136 -14.70 -3.48 -3.25
N LYS A 137 -13.89 -4.51 -3.54
CA LYS A 137 -14.32 -5.93 -3.59
C LYS A 137 -14.51 -6.59 -2.21
N GLY A 138 -14.27 -5.86 -1.13
CA GLY A 138 -14.43 -6.34 0.24
C GLY A 138 -13.18 -7.01 0.83
N VAL A 139 -12.04 -6.98 0.13
CA VAL A 139 -10.77 -7.53 0.63
C VAL A 139 -10.20 -6.59 1.69
N ASN A 140 -9.76 -7.16 2.82
CA ASN A 140 -9.03 -6.42 3.84
C ASN A 140 -7.59 -6.14 3.36
N VAL A 141 -7.36 -4.92 2.90
CA VAL A 141 -6.07 -4.47 2.38
C VAL A 141 -5.25 -3.83 3.50
N ILE A 142 -4.08 -4.40 3.78
CA ILE A 142 -3.08 -3.85 4.69
C ILE A 142 -1.97 -3.20 3.86
N SER A 143 -1.69 -1.92 4.09
CA SER A 143 -0.66 -1.17 3.37
C SER A 143 -0.03 -0.08 4.25
N THR A 144 1.12 0.46 3.83
CA THR A 144 1.76 1.60 4.50
C THR A 144 1.08 2.93 4.18
N GLY A 145 0.48 3.05 2.99
CA GLY A 145 -0.05 4.31 2.46
C GLY A 145 -1.56 4.49 2.60
N LEU A 146 -2.33 3.41 2.70
CA LEU A 146 -3.78 3.46 2.85
C LEU A 146 -4.23 2.71 4.09
N LYS A 147 -5.09 3.35 4.87
CA LYS A 147 -5.74 2.76 6.02
C LYS A 147 -7.24 2.66 5.78
N PHE A 148 -7.72 1.43 5.82
CA PHE A 148 -9.12 1.10 5.70
C PHE A 148 -9.70 0.72 7.07
N ASP A 149 -10.99 1.01 7.25
CA ASP A 149 -11.79 0.54 8.37
C ASP A 149 -13.14 0.08 7.83
N ASN A 150 -13.47 -1.20 8.01
CA ASN A 150 -14.67 -1.83 7.44
C ASN A 150 -14.87 -1.53 5.94
N ASN A 151 -13.81 -1.70 5.14
CA ASN A 151 -13.79 -1.39 3.70
C ASN A 151 -14.12 0.06 3.33
N ILE A 152 -13.82 0.99 4.24
CA ILE A 152 -13.90 2.43 3.98
C ILE A 152 -12.51 3.02 4.15
N LEU A 153 -12.05 3.75 3.14
CA LEU A 153 -10.77 4.47 3.22
C LEU A 153 -10.88 5.61 4.24
N ARG A 154 -10.09 5.54 5.31
CA ARG A 154 -10.11 6.52 6.41
C ARG A 154 -8.89 7.41 6.45
N ALA A 155 -7.71 6.86 6.15
CA ALA A 155 -6.48 7.62 6.16
C ALA A 155 -5.61 7.33 4.94
N ILE A 156 -4.92 8.38 4.50
CA ILE A 156 -3.94 8.35 3.43
C ILE A 156 -2.62 8.84 4.00
N ASN A 157 -1.56 8.06 3.80
CA ASN A 157 -0.20 8.40 4.15
C ASN A 157 0.68 8.33 2.91
N LEU A 158 1.05 9.51 2.43
CA LEU A 158 1.85 9.74 1.22
C LEU A 158 3.10 10.55 1.56
N ALA A 159 3.63 10.40 2.79
CA ALA A 159 4.85 11.09 3.20
C ALA A 159 6.09 10.55 2.46
N TYR A 160 7.08 11.42 2.21
CA TYR A 160 8.39 11.08 1.62
C TYR A 160 8.42 10.53 0.18
N ILE A 161 7.31 10.56 -0.55
CA ILE A 161 7.21 10.03 -1.92
C ILE A 161 7.97 10.91 -2.92
N GLY A 162 8.02 12.22 -2.70
CA GLY A 162 8.62 13.20 -3.62
C GLY A 162 10.12 13.40 -3.52
N SER A 163 10.79 12.69 -2.62
CA SER A 163 12.21 12.93 -2.32
C SER A 163 13.16 12.67 -3.51
N PHE A 164 12.70 11.97 -4.55
CA PHE A 164 13.52 11.59 -5.72
C PHE A 164 12.92 11.96 -7.09
N MET A 165 11.80 12.69 -7.16
CA MET A 165 11.13 13.00 -8.44
C MET A 165 11.17 14.50 -8.77
N LEU A 166 11.35 14.82 -10.06
CA LEU A 166 11.37 16.20 -10.58
C LEU A 166 9.96 16.82 -10.68
N ASP A 167 8.91 15.99 -10.78
CA ASP A 167 7.51 16.41 -10.84
C ASP A 167 6.83 16.27 -9.48
N ASN A 168 5.75 17.04 -9.23
CA ASN A 168 4.95 16.92 -8.02
C ASN A 168 4.30 15.53 -7.95
N PRO A 169 4.79 14.62 -7.08
CA PRO A 169 4.39 13.21 -7.07
C PRO A 169 2.93 13.00 -6.66
N LEU A 170 2.28 14.05 -6.14
CA LEU A 170 0.91 14.02 -5.64
C LEU A 170 -0.11 14.49 -6.68
N HIS A 171 0.28 14.56 -7.96
CA HIS A 171 -0.66 14.64 -9.07
C HIS A 171 -1.38 13.29 -9.24
N ILE A 172 -2.44 13.09 -8.45
CA ILE A 172 -3.24 11.85 -8.42
C ILE A 172 -4.35 11.90 -9.47
N SER A 173 -4.51 10.80 -10.23
CA SER A 173 -5.54 10.68 -11.27
C SER A 173 -6.98 10.73 -10.73
N GLU A 174 -7.93 11.25 -11.53
CA GLU A 174 -9.35 11.31 -11.15
C GLU A 174 -9.96 9.94 -10.83
N GLU A 175 -9.46 8.85 -11.46
CA GLU A 175 -9.91 7.49 -11.16
C GLU A 175 -9.60 7.09 -9.71
N ILE A 176 -8.49 7.58 -9.15
CA ILE A 176 -8.12 7.34 -7.76
C ILE A 176 -8.88 8.32 -6.84
N LEU A 177 -9.01 9.58 -7.24
CA LEU A 177 -9.65 10.62 -6.42
C LEU A 177 -11.10 10.31 -6.06
N LYS A 178 -11.83 9.51 -6.85
CA LYS A 178 -13.19 9.06 -6.50
C LYS A 178 -13.27 8.33 -5.16
N TYR A 179 -12.21 7.66 -4.74
CA TYR A 179 -12.14 6.92 -3.47
C TYR A 179 -11.79 7.81 -2.27
N PHE A 180 -11.27 9.02 -2.49
CA PHE A 180 -10.78 9.89 -1.42
C PHE A 180 -11.91 10.61 -0.66
N THR A 181 -13.16 10.41 -1.06
CA THR A 181 -14.33 11.11 -0.53
C THR A 181 -14.65 10.79 0.94
N THR A 182 -14.17 9.66 1.45
CA THR A 182 -14.42 9.20 2.82
C THR A 182 -13.29 9.49 3.82
N VAL A 183 -12.16 9.98 3.32
CA VAL A 183 -10.91 10.15 4.07
C VAL A 183 -11.06 11.28 5.10
N SER A 184 -10.61 11.02 6.32
CA SER A 184 -10.54 12.02 7.39
C SER A 184 -9.14 12.39 7.82
N LYS A 185 -8.12 11.58 7.48
CA LYS A 185 -6.73 11.84 7.84
C LYS A 185 -5.82 11.76 6.63
N VAL A 186 -5.02 12.78 6.40
CA VAL A 186 -4.07 12.83 5.29
C VAL A 186 -2.70 13.24 5.81
N ASN A 187 -1.68 12.48 5.43
CA ASN A 187 -0.29 12.84 5.61
C ASN A 187 0.39 12.96 4.24
N ILE A 188 0.87 14.16 3.91
CA ILE A 188 1.67 14.46 2.71
C ILE A 188 2.97 15.20 3.10
N SER A 189 3.44 14.98 4.33
CA SER A 189 4.67 15.59 4.85
C SER A 189 5.91 15.16 4.07
N TYR A 190 6.94 16.01 4.11
CA TYR A 190 8.27 15.75 3.55
C TYR A 190 8.26 15.36 2.07
N ASN A 191 7.47 16.07 1.27
CA ASN A 191 7.35 15.85 -0.18
C ASN A 191 7.90 17.03 -1.00
N ASN A 192 8.63 17.96 -0.38
CA ASN A 192 9.16 19.16 -1.04
C ASN A 192 8.08 19.95 -1.80
N LEU A 193 6.84 19.97 -1.28
CA LEU A 193 5.73 20.63 -1.94
C LEU A 193 5.85 22.15 -1.83
N TYR A 194 5.60 22.83 -2.94
CA TYR A 194 5.43 24.29 -3.02
C TYR A 194 3.95 24.70 -3.05
N GLU A 195 3.10 23.80 -3.54
CA GLU A 195 1.65 23.95 -3.59
C GLU A 195 0.96 22.71 -3.00
N LEU A 196 -0.18 22.92 -2.34
CA LEU A 196 -1.03 21.85 -1.88
C LEU A 196 -1.76 21.22 -3.08
N PRO A 197 -1.82 19.89 -3.17
CA PRO A 197 -2.58 19.25 -4.23
C PRO A 197 -4.06 19.62 -4.18
N ILE A 198 -4.66 19.91 -5.34
CA ILE A 198 -6.05 20.40 -5.45
C ILE A 198 -7.07 19.47 -4.78
N TRP A 199 -6.78 18.17 -4.71
CA TRP A 199 -7.66 17.17 -4.11
C TRP A 199 -7.82 17.34 -2.59
N ILE A 200 -6.87 17.99 -1.89
CA ILE A 200 -7.02 18.34 -0.47
C ILE A 200 -8.28 19.17 -0.24
N PHE A 201 -8.55 20.13 -1.13
CA PHE A 201 -9.69 21.03 -1.02
C PHE A 201 -11.02 20.36 -1.44
N ARG A 202 -10.97 19.17 -2.07
CA ARG A 202 -12.14 18.37 -2.44
C ARG A 202 -12.58 17.40 -1.34
N MET A 203 -11.73 17.14 -0.34
CA MET A 203 -11.99 16.19 0.73
C MET A 203 -12.96 16.77 1.78
N LYS A 204 -14.24 16.47 1.61
CA LYS A 204 -15.31 16.99 2.50
C LYS A 204 -15.22 16.48 3.94
N ARG A 205 -14.54 15.36 4.19
CA ARG A 205 -14.42 14.73 5.52
C ARG A 205 -13.04 14.89 6.16
N LEU A 206 -12.13 15.66 5.54
CA LEU A 206 -10.78 15.85 6.06
C LEU A 206 -10.81 16.58 7.41
N GLU A 207 -10.28 15.93 8.43
CA GLU A 207 -10.18 16.44 9.81
C GLU A 207 -8.74 16.63 10.26
N GLU A 208 -7.82 15.79 9.82
CA GLU A 208 -6.41 15.85 10.19
C GLU A 208 -5.56 15.91 8.93
N LEU A 209 -4.74 16.95 8.82
CA LEU A 209 -3.85 17.16 7.70
C LEU A 209 -2.42 17.37 8.20
N ASN A 210 -1.50 16.52 7.76
CA ASN A 210 -0.07 16.69 8.00
C ASN A 210 0.63 17.10 6.70
N ILE A 211 1.20 18.31 6.72
CA ILE A 211 1.99 18.92 5.64
C ILE A 211 3.38 19.33 6.11
N ALA A 212 3.83 18.80 7.25
CA ALA A 212 5.13 19.05 7.84
C ALA A 212 6.28 18.88 6.84
N GLY A 213 7.36 19.64 6.98
CA GLY A 213 8.56 19.49 6.16
C GLY A 213 8.35 19.75 4.66
N ASN A 214 7.33 20.52 4.28
CA ASN A 214 7.15 21.04 2.91
C ASN A 214 7.53 22.53 2.83
N ASN A 215 7.64 23.04 1.60
CA ASN A 215 8.07 24.41 1.29
C ASN A 215 6.92 25.28 0.74
N LEU A 216 5.78 25.25 1.44
CA LEU A 216 4.55 25.90 1.00
C LEU A 216 4.60 27.41 1.26
N GLY A 217 4.17 28.20 0.27
CA GLY A 217 4.02 29.66 0.42
C GLY A 217 2.79 30.08 1.23
N VAL A 218 2.74 31.34 1.68
CA VAL A 218 1.62 31.91 2.48
C VAL A 218 0.24 31.67 1.86
N GLU A 219 0.14 31.73 0.52
CA GLU A 219 -1.11 31.53 -0.21
C GLU A 219 -1.71 30.13 0.04
N GLU A 220 -0.88 29.10 0.19
CA GLU A 220 -1.37 27.74 0.47
C GLU A 220 -2.03 27.64 1.85
N TYR A 221 -1.46 28.32 2.85
CA TYR A 221 -2.06 28.41 4.18
C TYR A 221 -3.38 29.19 4.16
N ARG A 222 -3.49 30.23 3.32
CA ARG A 222 -4.74 30.96 3.11
C ARG A 222 -5.83 30.05 2.53
N LYS A 223 -5.48 29.22 1.52
CA LYS A 223 -6.41 28.27 0.89
C LYS A 223 -6.96 27.24 1.88
N LEU A 224 -6.22 26.86 2.93
CA LEU A 224 -6.68 25.92 3.96
C LEU A 224 -7.95 26.38 4.70
N MET A 225 -8.27 27.67 4.70
CA MET A 225 -9.55 28.16 5.24
C MET A 225 -10.77 27.52 4.57
N ALA A 226 -10.65 27.11 3.30
CA ALA A 226 -11.70 26.44 2.55
C ALA A 226 -11.96 24.99 3.03
N VAL A 227 -11.01 24.35 3.73
CA VAL A 227 -11.17 22.99 4.26
C VAL A 227 -12.07 23.03 5.48
N LYS A 228 -13.37 22.77 5.28
CA LYS A 228 -14.42 23.05 6.27
C LYS A 228 -14.26 22.33 7.60
N ASN A 229 -13.88 21.05 7.57
CA ASN A 229 -13.89 20.16 8.73
C ASN A 229 -12.51 19.93 9.35
N LEU A 230 -11.50 20.71 8.95
CA LEU A 230 -10.14 20.58 9.48
C LEU A 230 -10.14 20.87 10.98
N LYS A 231 -9.58 19.95 11.77
CA LYS A 231 -9.44 20.03 13.24
C LYS A 231 -7.98 20.08 13.65
N GLN A 232 -7.11 19.37 12.95
CA GLN A 232 -5.68 19.32 13.24
C GLN A 232 -4.86 19.57 11.98
N LEU A 233 -3.88 20.44 12.11
CA LEU A 233 -2.93 20.79 11.05
C LEU A 233 -1.51 20.65 11.59
N ASP A 234 -0.75 19.70 11.05
CA ASP A 234 0.67 19.57 11.34
C ASP A 234 1.50 20.25 10.26
N ILE A 235 2.22 21.30 10.66
CA ILE A 235 3.12 22.12 9.84
C ILE A 235 4.52 22.18 10.47
N SER A 236 4.85 21.20 11.30
CA SER A 236 6.16 21.11 11.93
C SER A 236 7.26 20.99 10.88
N GLN A 237 8.49 21.38 11.23
CA GLN A 237 9.62 21.38 10.29
C GLN A 237 9.39 22.24 9.03
N SER A 238 8.46 23.18 9.06
CA SER A 238 8.35 24.27 8.09
C SER A 238 9.07 25.51 8.61
N TYR A 239 9.72 26.25 7.71
CA TYR A 239 10.39 27.50 8.01
C TYR A 239 9.46 28.65 7.66
N LEU A 240 8.72 29.16 8.65
CA LEU A 240 7.69 30.18 8.42
C LEU A 240 8.16 31.55 8.89
N GLU A 241 7.97 32.54 8.02
CA GLU A 241 8.20 33.96 8.33
C GLU A 241 6.97 34.58 8.98
N ASN A 242 7.09 35.82 9.47
CA ASN A 242 6.01 36.53 10.18
C ASN A 242 4.73 36.69 9.35
N GLU A 243 4.84 36.74 8.01
CA GLU A 243 3.68 36.88 7.11
C GLU A 243 2.69 35.71 7.17
N TYR A 244 3.13 34.52 7.60
CA TYR A 244 2.29 33.33 7.72
C TYR A 244 1.35 33.40 8.93
N GLU A 245 1.76 34.08 10.01
CA GLU A 245 1.01 34.13 11.28
C GLU A 245 -0.41 34.66 11.10
N ARG A 246 -0.61 35.59 10.17
CA ARG A 246 -1.96 36.12 9.89
C ARG A 246 -2.90 35.03 9.40
N GLU A 247 -2.44 34.15 8.51
CA GLU A 247 -3.25 33.06 7.97
C GLU A 247 -3.41 31.92 8.99
N LEU A 248 -2.34 31.60 9.73
CA LEU A 248 -2.39 30.60 10.81
C LEU A 248 -3.34 31.00 11.93
N ASN A 249 -3.40 32.29 12.30
CA ASN A 249 -4.35 32.78 13.30
C ASN A 249 -5.80 32.68 12.84
N LYS A 250 -6.10 32.84 11.55
CA LYS A 250 -7.46 32.58 11.03
C LYS A 250 -7.85 31.11 11.19
N LEU A 251 -6.92 30.19 10.96
CA LEU A 251 -7.14 28.75 11.16
C LEU A 251 -7.35 28.43 12.65
N ARG A 252 -6.52 28.98 13.54
CA ARG A 252 -6.69 28.84 15.00
C ARG A 252 -8.06 29.36 15.46
N ASN A 253 -8.49 30.52 14.95
CA ASN A 253 -9.81 31.10 15.27
C ASN A 253 -10.99 30.24 14.77
N LYS A 254 -10.78 29.42 13.74
CA LYS A 254 -11.74 28.40 13.27
C LYS A 254 -11.74 27.13 14.14
N GLY A 255 -10.88 27.06 15.16
CA GLY A 255 -10.74 25.92 16.05
C GLY A 255 -9.75 24.86 15.55
N VAL A 256 -8.91 25.18 14.55
CA VAL A 256 -7.85 24.25 14.09
C VAL A 256 -6.70 24.27 15.09
N ILE A 257 -6.34 23.08 15.59
CA ILE A 257 -5.14 22.86 16.41
C ILE A 257 -3.95 22.76 15.44
N ILE A 258 -2.95 23.62 15.63
CA ILE A 258 -1.76 23.70 14.78
C ILE A 258 -0.54 23.24 15.57
N SER A 259 0.28 22.35 15.00
CA SER A 259 1.52 21.89 15.64
C SER A 259 2.57 23.00 15.78
N TYR A 260 3.59 22.77 16.61
CA TYR A 260 4.70 23.70 16.78
C TYR A 260 5.60 23.74 15.53
N TYR A 261 6.01 24.94 15.11
CA TYR A 261 6.93 25.20 14.01
C TYR A 261 7.98 26.24 14.41
N SER A 262 9.09 26.27 13.68
CA SER A 262 10.15 27.26 13.90
C SER A 262 9.79 28.58 13.19
N SER A 263 9.76 29.68 13.93
CA SER A 263 9.56 31.03 13.39
C SER A 263 10.87 31.81 13.32
N ARG A 264 11.09 32.56 12.24
CA ARG A 264 12.20 33.53 12.16
C ARG A 264 11.71 34.87 12.69
N PHE A 265 12.08 35.22 13.92
CA PHE A 265 11.97 36.59 14.41
C PHE A 265 13.20 37.36 13.90
N PHE A 266 12.97 38.30 12.99
CA PHE A 266 13.96 39.33 12.63
C PHE A 266 13.76 40.56 13.51
#